data_AF-A0A8J1W6H5-F1
#
_entry.id   AF-A0A8J1W6H5-F1
#
_cell.length_a   1.000
_cell.length_b   1.000
_cell.length_c   1.000
_cell.angle_alpha   90.00
_cell.angle_beta   90.00
_cell.angle_gamma   90.00
#
_symmetry.space_group_name_H-M   'P 1'
#
loop_
_entity.id
_entity.type
_entity.pdbx_description
1 polymer ?
#
loop_
_entity_poly.entity_id
_entity_poly.type
_entity_poly.pdbx_seq_one_letter_code
_entity_poly.pdbx_strand_id
1 'polypeptide(L)'
;MTDIINSQNTAGRLLHTTPGLADRLAQPPLQREIDVSRVPAGDKDNVIRDLQAQLDDEINKNRQLEAQFKYRVGSFVKRETQAKKTIEALERQLQDRTDEEHYQRMNVIRNMQDSVIQGLDGIQNNTAKVLQEQEKDLMRSFRARLQDLSKELENQKAAKGNYSAELQARHQRVLQELQSSQELAAVFDKKNQQFIAENQKLQDIIKTREDDRHALLKELVNAKKENTKLTVEIQQKDEKVKDLQNAIASNAVPGASASSAHTKNDRSKFLASTKNKAYERELAHREAINKLQRMLDSERLQVRMMRDTQNELLHSRTELEMLLRQCLDDVKLEVAKKQLDSQAAGRKPLGEPQASDVSLHELGQPARERVLELLLSQQRVVQLLYEKSFPDRPPTPKQGEAEGAPPEDYKWVEEVAKG
;
A
#
# COMPACT_ATOMS: atom_id res chain seq x y z
N MET A 1 91.03 -36.62 -2.77
CA MET A 1 92.33 -37.28 -2.43
C MET A 1 92.09 -38.54 -1.60
N THR A 2 91.26 -38.45 -0.56
CA THR A 2 90.61 -39.57 0.16
C THR A 2 90.13 -40.72 -0.73
N ASP A 3 89.59 -40.41 -1.90
CA ASP A 3 88.95 -41.37 -2.81
C ASP A 3 89.93 -42.37 -3.43
N ILE A 4 91.18 -41.94 -3.65
CA ILE A 4 92.26 -42.78 -4.18
C ILE A 4 92.64 -43.83 -3.12
N ILE A 5 92.73 -43.43 -1.85
CA ILE A 5 93.02 -44.31 -0.72
C ILE A 5 91.88 -45.34 -0.54
N ASN A 6 90.62 -44.91 -0.64
CA ASN A 6 89.49 -45.83 -0.60
C ASN A 6 89.45 -46.79 -1.79
N SER A 7 89.86 -46.38 -3.00
CA SER A 7 89.94 -47.29 -4.16
C SER A 7 91.02 -48.37 -4.02
N GLN A 8 92.13 -48.09 -3.33
CA GLN A 8 93.13 -49.09 -2.99
C GLN A 8 92.62 -50.07 -1.92
N ASN A 9 91.91 -49.56 -0.90
CA ASN A 9 91.32 -50.39 0.16
C ASN A 9 90.20 -51.33 -0.35
N THR A 10 89.38 -50.91 -1.34
CA THR A 10 88.37 -51.80 -1.94
C THR A 10 88.98 -52.86 -2.84
N ALA A 11 90.05 -52.53 -3.59
CA ALA A 11 90.83 -53.53 -4.34
C ALA A 11 91.43 -54.61 -3.42
N GLY A 12 91.96 -54.21 -2.26
CA GLY A 12 92.46 -55.15 -1.24
C GLY A 12 91.37 -56.06 -0.66
N ARG A 13 90.15 -55.54 -0.43
CA ARG A 13 89.03 -56.36 0.07
C ARG A 13 88.50 -57.37 -0.95
N LEU A 14 88.43 -57.02 -2.23
CA LEU A 14 87.97 -57.94 -3.29
C LEU A 14 88.88 -59.17 -3.46
N LEU A 15 90.16 -59.06 -3.13
CA LEU A 15 91.11 -60.18 -3.10
C LEU A 15 90.86 -61.15 -1.93
N HIS A 16 90.24 -60.70 -0.83
CA HIS A 16 89.89 -61.55 0.31
C HIS A 16 88.51 -62.22 0.19
N THR A 17 87.58 -61.66 -0.60
CA THR A 17 86.20 -62.16 -0.70
C THR A 17 85.95 -63.10 -1.90
N THR A 18 86.99 -63.74 -2.44
CA THR A 18 86.87 -64.78 -3.48
C THR A 18 87.20 -66.17 -2.89
N PRO A 19 86.18 -66.97 -2.49
CA PRO A 19 86.41 -68.31 -1.96
C PRO A 19 87.06 -69.20 -3.03
N GLY A 20 88.17 -69.85 -2.70
CA GLY A 20 88.90 -70.75 -3.60
C GLY A 20 90.12 -70.17 -4.33
N LEU A 21 90.44 -68.86 -4.18
CA LEU A 21 91.72 -68.34 -4.70
C LEU A 21 92.89 -68.65 -3.75
N ALA A 22 92.71 -68.42 -2.44
CA ALA A 22 93.70 -68.75 -1.42
C ALA A 22 94.05 -70.25 -1.39
N ASP A 23 93.04 -71.10 -1.56
CA ASP A 23 93.15 -72.56 -1.54
C ASP A 23 94.02 -73.12 -2.70
N ARG A 24 94.13 -72.36 -3.81
CA ARG A 24 95.02 -72.69 -4.94
C ARG A 24 96.43 -72.12 -4.80
N LEU A 25 96.64 -71.14 -3.91
CA LEU A 25 97.96 -70.58 -3.58
C LEU A 25 98.65 -71.36 -2.45
N ALA A 26 97.91 -72.19 -1.71
CA ALA A 26 98.42 -73.04 -0.63
C ALA A 26 98.99 -74.39 -1.10
N GLN A 27 98.89 -74.73 -2.40
CA GLN A 27 99.48 -75.97 -2.92
C GLN A 27 101.01 -75.80 -3.09
N PRO A 28 101.85 -76.68 -2.51
CA PRO A 28 103.29 -76.61 -2.71
C PRO A 28 103.64 -76.87 -4.18
N PRO A 29 104.72 -76.25 -4.71
CA PRO A 29 105.11 -76.47 -6.09
C PRO A 29 105.45 -77.94 -6.33
N LEU A 30 104.77 -78.57 -7.29
CA LEU A 30 105.10 -79.91 -7.76
C LEU A 30 106.44 -79.90 -8.49
N GLN A 31 107.53 -80.01 -7.72
CA GLN A 31 108.87 -80.22 -8.21
C GLN A 31 108.93 -81.58 -8.93
N ARG A 32 108.76 -81.55 -10.26
CA ARG A 32 109.24 -82.64 -11.12
C ARG A 32 110.76 -82.63 -11.05
N GLU A 33 111.34 -83.46 -10.19
CA GLU A 33 112.76 -83.76 -10.23
C GLU A 33 113.08 -84.44 -11.56
N ILE A 34 113.65 -83.67 -12.50
CA ILE A 34 114.20 -84.19 -13.75
C ILE A 34 115.59 -84.72 -13.40
N ASP A 35 115.74 -86.06 -13.40
CA ASP A 35 117.02 -86.71 -13.15
C ASP A 35 118.00 -86.48 -14.32
N VAL A 36 118.82 -85.43 -14.21
CA VAL A 36 119.79 -85.00 -15.22
C VAL A 36 121.03 -85.93 -15.30
N SER A 37 121.09 -87.00 -14.49
CA SER A 37 122.26 -87.88 -14.38
C SER A 37 122.49 -88.77 -15.60
N ARG A 38 121.45 -89.02 -16.42
CA ARG A 38 121.50 -90.02 -17.51
C ARG A 38 121.21 -89.48 -18.92
N VAL A 39 121.33 -88.16 -19.12
CA VAL A 39 121.15 -87.49 -20.41
C VAL A 39 122.51 -87.34 -21.12
N PRO A 40 122.69 -87.84 -22.37
CA PRO A 40 123.94 -87.70 -23.11
C PRO A 40 124.20 -86.22 -23.47
N ALA A 41 125.46 -85.86 -23.72
CA ALA A 41 125.89 -84.46 -23.78
C ALA A 41 125.13 -83.60 -24.81
N GLY A 42 124.70 -84.17 -25.94
CA GLY A 42 123.93 -83.45 -26.97
C GLY A 42 122.45 -83.20 -26.62
N ASP A 43 121.87 -83.94 -25.68
CA ASP A 43 120.46 -83.77 -25.28
C ASP A 43 120.26 -82.77 -24.14
N LYS A 44 121.33 -82.41 -23.42
CA LYS A 44 121.24 -81.37 -22.38
C LYS A 44 120.89 -80.00 -22.98
N ASP A 45 121.42 -79.69 -24.17
CA ASP A 45 121.08 -78.47 -24.91
C ASP A 45 119.65 -78.51 -25.47
N ASN A 46 119.11 -79.70 -25.78
CA ASN A 46 117.71 -79.86 -26.15
C ASN A 46 116.79 -79.61 -24.95
N VAL A 47 117.09 -80.19 -23.79
CA VAL A 47 116.35 -79.94 -22.54
C VAL A 47 116.42 -78.47 -22.11
N ILE A 48 117.57 -77.80 -22.28
CA ILE A 48 117.71 -76.36 -22.01
C ILE A 48 116.83 -75.54 -22.98
N ARG A 49 116.83 -75.87 -24.28
CA ARG A 49 115.98 -75.20 -25.28
C ARG A 49 114.49 -75.41 -25.01
N ASP A 50 114.09 -76.61 -24.62
CA ASP A 50 112.69 -76.94 -24.30
C ASP A 50 112.23 -76.24 -23.00
N LEU A 51 113.10 -76.12 -21.99
CA LEU A 51 112.83 -75.35 -20.78
C LEU A 51 112.77 -73.84 -21.04
N GLN A 52 113.60 -73.32 -21.96
CA GLN A 52 113.52 -71.93 -22.43
C GLN A 52 112.21 -71.68 -23.18
N ALA A 53 111.80 -72.58 -24.08
CA ALA A 53 110.52 -72.48 -24.78
C ALA A 53 109.33 -72.55 -23.82
N GLN A 54 109.34 -73.44 -22.83
CA GLN A 54 108.30 -73.51 -21.79
C GLN A 54 108.27 -72.26 -20.91
N LEU A 55 109.42 -71.65 -20.61
CA LEU A 55 109.51 -70.39 -19.87
C LEU A 55 108.93 -69.24 -20.69
N ASP A 56 109.26 -69.13 -21.98
CA ASP A 56 108.70 -68.13 -22.89
C ASP A 56 107.19 -68.33 -23.11
N ASP A 57 106.70 -69.57 -23.21
CA ASP A 57 105.27 -69.88 -23.29
C ASP A 57 104.52 -69.50 -22.01
N GLU A 58 105.05 -69.81 -20.81
CA GLU A 58 104.44 -69.37 -19.56
C GLU A 58 104.55 -67.85 -19.36
N ILE A 59 105.61 -67.19 -19.81
CA ILE A 59 105.71 -65.71 -19.84
C ILE A 59 104.64 -65.13 -20.77
N ASN A 60 104.48 -65.67 -21.98
CA ASN A 60 103.47 -65.22 -22.93
C ASN A 60 102.04 -65.47 -22.42
N LYS A 61 101.79 -66.63 -21.83
CA LYS A 61 100.52 -67.02 -21.20
C LYS A 61 100.21 -66.15 -19.98
N ASN A 62 101.18 -65.86 -19.12
CA ASN A 62 101.00 -64.95 -17.99
C ASN A 62 100.75 -63.51 -18.46
N ARG A 63 101.45 -63.05 -19.51
CA ARG A 63 101.20 -61.75 -20.17
C ARG A 63 99.81 -61.67 -20.82
N GLN A 64 99.30 -62.76 -21.38
CA GLN A 64 97.92 -62.86 -21.87
C GLN A 64 96.91 -62.82 -20.72
N LEU A 65 97.16 -63.55 -19.62
CA LEU A 65 96.31 -63.53 -18.42
C LEU A 65 96.28 -62.13 -17.80
N GLU A 66 97.43 -61.47 -17.63
CA GLU A 66 97.51 -60.06 -17.22
C GLU A 66 96.67 -59.15 -18.11
N ALA A 67 96.76 -59.29 -19.44
CA ALA A 67 95.96 -58.50 -20.37
C ALA A 67 94.45 -58.76 -20.20
N GLN A 68 94.05 -60.02 -20.01
CA GLN A 68 92.65 -60.38 -19.72
C GLN A 68 92.18 -59.84 -18.37
N PHE A 69 93.00 -59.88 -17.31
CA PHE A 69 92.68 -59.29 -16.01
C PHE A 69 92.57 -57.76 -16.10
N LYS A 70 93.53 -57.08 -16.73
CA LYS A 70 93.50 -55.63 -16.98
C LYS A 70 92.25 -55.23 -17.77
N TYR A 71 91.86 -56.00 -18.79
CA TYR A 71 90.61 -55.79 -19.53
C TYR A 71 89.36 -56.02 -18.67
N ARG A 72 89.29 -57.12 -17.92
CA ARG A 72 88.14 -57.43 -17.03
C ARG A 72 87.96 -56.38 -15.94
N VAL A 73 89.04 -55.97 -15.28
CA VAL A 73 89.03 -54.90 -14.27
C VAL A 73 88.63 -53.57 -14.91
N GLY A 74 89.20 -53.19 -16.06
CA GLY A 74 88.80 -51.97 -16.78
C GLY A 74 87.32 -51.96 -17.20
N SER A 75 86.79 -53.12 -17.61
CA SER A 75 85.36 -53.29 -17.93
C SER A 75 84.46 -53.26 -16.70
N PHE A 76 84.91 -53.79 -15.57
CA PHE A 76 84.21 -53.69 -14.29
C PHE A 76 84.16 -52.24 -13.79
N VAL A 77 85.32 -51.58 -13.68
CA VAL A 77 85.43 -50.18 -13.22
C VAL A 77 84.63 -49.22 -14.11
N LYS A 78 84.61 -49.42 -15.44
CA LYS A 78 83.75 -48.63 -16.34
C LYS A 78 82.26 -48.81 -16.03
N ARG A 79 81.79 -50.05 -15.85
CA ARG A 79 80.38 -50.34 -15.49
C ARG A 79 80.01 -49.85 -14.10
N GLU A 80 80.90 -49.99 -13.12
CA GLU A 80 80.70 -49.47 -11.77
C GLU A 80 80.65 -47.94 -11.76
N THR A 81 81.53 -47.27 -12.51
CA THR A 81 81.50 -45.80 -12.67
C THR A 81 80.23 -45.33 -13.37
N GLN A 82 79.76 -46.06 -14.38
CA GLN A 82 78.49 -45.77 -15.06
C GLN A 82 77.30 -45.97 -14.11
N ALA A 83 77.27 -47.08 -13.35
CA ALA A 83 76.22 -47.36 -12.37
C ALA A 83 76.16 -46.29 -11.28
N LYS A 84 77.32 -45.87 -10.74
CA LYS A 84 77.41 -44.77 -9.78
C LYS A 84 76.87 -43.46 -10.36
N LYS A 85 77.24 -43.10 -11.60
CA LYS A 85 76.69 -41.92 -12.28
C LYS A 85 75.19 -41.99 -12.51
N THR A 86 74.62 -43.17 -12.79
CA THR A 86 73.16 -43.32 -12.92
C THR A 86 72.45 -43.25 -11.58
N ILE A 87 73.04 -43.78 -10.49
CA ILE A 87 72.52 -43.64 -9.13
C ILE A 87 72.52 -42.16 -8.72
N GLU A 88 73.68 -41.49 -8.83
CA GLU A 88 73.86 -40.07 -8.50
C GLU A 88 72.94 -39.14 -9.32
N ALA A 89 72.60 -39.52 -10.56
CA ALA A 89 71.64 -38.79 -11.39
C ALA A 89 70.17 -39.04 -10.96
N LEU A 90 69.83 -40.26 -10.57
CA LEU A 90 68.49 -40.60 -10.05
C LEU A 90 68.25 -40.02 -8.65
N GLU A 91 69.28 -40.00 -7.79
CA GLU A 91 69.25 -39.36 -6.49
C GLU A 91 68.99 -37.86 -6.61
N ARG A 92 69.68 -37.15 -7.52
CA ARG A 92 69.35 -35.75 -7.85
C ARG A 92 67.92 -35.60 -8.37
N GLN A 93 67.50 -36.42 -9.33
CA GLN A 93 66.13 -36.35 -9.88
C GLN A 93 65.03 -36.67 -8.86
N LEU A 94 65.33 -37.40 -7.79
CA LEU A 94 64.42 -37.57 -6.66
C LEU A 94 64.44 -36.34 -5.75
N GLN A 95 65.62 -35.87 -5.35
CA GLN A 95 65.79 -34.71 -4.48
C GLN A 95 65.19 -33.42 -5.06
N ASP A 96 65.31 -33.21 -6.37
CA ASP A 96 64.72 -32.07 -7.10
C ASP A 96 63.19 -32.17 -7.24
N ARG A 97 62.59 -33.34 -6.96
CA ARG A 97 61.16 -33.63 -7.19
C ARG A 97 60.29 -33.73 -5.93
N THR A 98 60.85 -34.03 -4.76
CA THR A 98 60.05 -34.51 -3.63
C THR A 98 59.23 -33.44 -2.93
N ASP A 99 59.77 -32.23 -2.74
CA ASP A 99 59.33 -31.35 -1.65
C ASP A 99 58.81 -29.97 -2.10
N GLU A 100 59.69 -29.02 -2.45
CA GLU A 100 59.35 -27.58 -2.47
C GLU A 100 58.16 -27.20 -3.36
N GLU A 101 58.15 -27.58 -4.63
CA GLU A 101 57.00 -27.29 -5.51
C GLU A 101 55.69 -27.93 -5.01
N HIS A 102 55.78 -29.11 -4.40
CA HIS A 102 54.59 -29.79 -3.87
C HIS A 102 54.09 -29.10 -2.59
N TYR A 103 54.98 -28.70 -1.67
CA TYR A 103 54.60 -27.91 -0.50
C TYR A 103 54.03 -26.55 -0.89
N GLN A 104 54.59 -25.85 -1.87
CA GLN A 104 54.07 -24.57 -2.36
C GLN A 104 52.66 -24.73 -2.95
N ARG A 105 52.44 -25.71 -3.84
CA ARG A 105 51.09 -26.02 -4.39
C ARG A 105 50.10 -26.41 -3.29
N MET A 106 50.52 -27.24 -2.33
CA MET A 106 49.68 -27.67 -1.20
C MET A 106 49.33 -26.50 -0.27
N ASN A 107 50.25 -25.56 -0.04
CA ASN A 107 49.99 -24.36 0.75
C ASN A 107 49.05 -23.39 0.04
N VAL A 108 49.15 -23.24 -1.29
CA VAL A 108 48.16 -22.48 -2.08
C VAL A 108 46.77 -23.13 -1.97
N ILE A 109 46.67 -24.46 -2.08
CA ILE A 109 45.40 -25.18 -1.93
C ILE A 109 44.80 -24.98 -0.52
N ARG A 110 45.61 -25.05 0.55
CA ARG A 110 45.18 -24.76 1.93
C ARG A 110 44.66 -23.32 2.06
N ASN A 111 45.43 -22.33 1.63
CA ASN A 111 45.03 -20.92 1.71
C ASN A 111 43.73 -20.64 0.93
N MET A 112 43.53 -21.29 -0.23
CA MET A 112 42.27 -21.21 -0.97
C MET A 112 41.12 -21.91 -0.24
N GLN A 113 41.35 -23.08 0.35
CA GLN A 113 40.37 -23.81 1.16
C GLN A 113 39.95 -22.99 2.39
N ASP A 114 40.89 -22.40 3.13
CA ASP A 114 40.63 -21.56 4.29
C ASP A 114 39.83 -20.31 3.90
N SER A 115 40.16 -19.69 2.76
CA SER A 115 39.38 -18.56 2.21
C SER A 115 37.95 -18.96 1.80
N VAL A 116 37.75 -20.20 1.31
CA VAL A 116 36.41 -20.72 0.99
C VAL A 116 35.62 -21.02 2.26
N ILE A 117 36.26 -21.59 3.30
CA ILE A 117 35.63 -21.85 4.60
C ILE A 117 35.21 -20.53 5.26
N GLN A 118 36.08 -19.52 5.31
CA GLN A 118 35.74 -18.19 5.82
C GLN A 118 34.61 -17.52 5.02
N GLY A 119 34.57 -17.73 3.69
CA GLY A 119 33.47 -17.29 2.84
C GLY A 119 32.14 -17.98 3.18
N LEU A 120 32.16 -19.30 3.40
CA LEU A 120 30.98 -20.08 3.80
C LEU A 120 30.49 -19.69 5.19
N ASP A 121 31.38 -19.54 6.17
CA ASP A 121 31.05 -19.04 7.51
C ASP A 121 30.43 -17.63 7.43
N GLY A 122 30.98 -16.74 6.60
CA GLY A 122 30.43 -15.41 6.36
C GLY A 122 29.01 -15.44 5.78
N ILE A 123 28.77 -16.31 4.79
CA ILE A 123 27.45 -16.53 4.18
C ILE A 123 26.48 -17.12 5.20
N GLN A 124 26.87 -18.16 5.94
CA GLN A 124 26.03 -18.81 6.95
C GLN A 124 25.62 -17.84 8.08
N ASN A 125 26.57 -17.05 8.58
CA ASN A 125 26.28 -16.03 9.59
C ASN A 125 25.39 -14.90 9.06
N ASN A 126 25.50 -14.55 7.77
CA ASN A 126 24.61 -13.58 7.14
C ASN A 126 23.18 -14.15 6.98
N THR A 127 23.05 -15.38 6.46
CA THR A 127 21.77 -16.09 6.33
C THR A 127 21.06 -16.23 7.68
N ALA A 128 21.79 -16.57 8.75
CA ALA A 128 21.23 -16.66 10.09
C ALA A 128 20.66 -15.32 10.60
N LYS A 129 21.34 -14.19 10.32
CA LYS A 129 20.83 -12.85 10.65
C LYS A 129 19.58 -12.49 9.85
N VAL A 130 19.60 -12.71 8.53
CA VAL A 130 18.45 -12.43 7.65
C VAL A 130 17.21 -13.21 8.09
N LEU A 131 17.37 -14.48 8.50
CA LEU A 131 16.25 -15.28 9.04
C LEU A 131 15.72 -14.73 10.37
N GLN A 132 16.59 -14.29 11.29
CA GLN A 132 16.17 -13.66 12.55
C GLN A 132 15.48 -12.31 12.33
N GLU A 133 15.90 -11.53 11.33
CA GLU A 133 15.25 -10.27 10.96
C GLU A 133 13.87 -10.52 10.33
N GLN A 134 13.75 -11.51 9.44
CA GLN A 134 12.46 -11.94 8.88
C GLN A 134 11.50 -12.45 9.96
N GLU A 135 11.95 -13.26 10.93
CA GLU A 135 11.14 -13.70 12.07
C GLU A 135 10.64 -12.49 12.90
N LYS A 136 11.54 -11.55 13.18
CA LYS A 136 11.26 -10.33 13.96
C LYS A 136 10.23 -9.42 13.28
N ASP A 137 10.28 -9.28 11.96
CA ASP A 137 9.33 -8.48 11.19
C ASP A 137 7.99 -9.21 10.95
N LEU A 138 8.01 -10.54 10.80
CA LEU A 138 6.80 -11.37 10.85
C LEU A 138 6.10 -11.23 12.21
N MET A 139 6.85 -11.27 13.31
CA MET A 139 6.33 -11.04 14.67
C MET A 139 5.90 -9.58 14.92
N ARG A 140 6.39 -8.60 14.16
CA ARG A 140 5.88 -7.22 14.18
C ARG A 140 4.55 -7.09 13.43
N SER A 141 4.46 -7.64 12.21
CA SER A 141 3.22 -7.61 11.42
C SER A 141 2.08 -8.39 12.07
N PHE A 142 2.35 -9.54 12.71
CA PHE A 142 1.35 -10.23 13.53
C PHE A 142 0.88 -9.40 14.73
N ARG A 143 1.79 -8.71 15.45
CA ARG A 143 1.41 -7.85 16.58
C ARG A 143 0.54 -6.66 16.14
N ALA A 144 0.91 -5.99 15.05
CA ALA A 144 0.10 -4.91 14.46
C ALA A 144 -1.31 -5.42 14.10
N ARG A 145 -1.40 -6.51 13.35
CA ARG A 145 -2.68 -7.11 12.94
C ARG A 145 -3.55 -7.56 14.12
N LEU A 146 -2.95 -8.00 15.23
CA LEU A 146 -3.68 -8.32 16.47
C LEU A 146 -4.19 -7.05 17.18
N GLN A 147 -3.43 -5.94 17.16
CA GLN A 147 -3.88 -4.65 17.67
C GLN A 147 -5.03 -4.08 16.83
N ASP A 148 -4.93 -4.13 15.50
CA ASP A 148 -5.99 -3.72 14.57
C ASP A 148 -7.28 -4.52 14.80
N LEU A 149 -7.17 -5.86 14.91
CA LEU A 149 -8.31 -6.73 15.16
C LEU A 149 -8.93 -6.51 16.55
N SER A 150 -8.11 -6.25 17.57
CA SER A 150 -8.59 -5.88 18.91
C SER A 150 -9.36 -4.56 18.88
N LYS A 151 -8.83 -3.54 18.20
CA LYS A 151 -9.46 -2.23 18.01
C LYS A 151 -10.77 -2.34 17.23
N GLU A 152 -10.82 -3.18 16.20
CA GLU A 152 -12.05 -3.43 15.45
C GLU A 152 -13.13 -4.13 16.29
N LEU A 153 -12.76 -5.12 17.12
CA LEU A 153 -13.69 -5.72 18.08
C LEU A 153 -14.19 -4.73 19.15
N GLU A 154 -13.39 -3.73 19.52
CA GLU A 154 -13.77 -2.65 20.42
C GLU A 154 -14.72 -1.65 19.73
N ASN A 155 -14.41 -1.21 18.49
CA ASN A 155 -15.28 -0.41 17.64
C ASN A 155 -16.67 -1.08 17.49
N GLN A 156 -16.72 -2.38 17.20
CA GLN A 156 -17.98 -3.13 17.05
C GLN A 156 -18.78 -3.24 18.36
N LYS A 157 -18.13 -3.25 19.52
CA LYS A 157 -18.82 -3.16 20.82
C LYS A 157 -19.40 -1.76 21.04
N ALA A 158 -18.62 -0.72 20.78
CA ALA A 158 -19.07 0.68 20.88
C ALA A 158 -20.25 0.97 19.94
N ALA A 159 -20.17 0.53 18.68
CA ALA A 159 -21.24 0.69 17.69
C ALA A 159 -22.55 0.00 18.12
N LYS A 160 -22.48 -1.19 18.73
CA LYS A 160 -23.65 -1.89 19.29
C LYS A 160 -24.26 -1.15 20.49
N GLY A 161 -23.45 -0.50 21.32
CA GLY A 161 -23.93 0.42 22.36
C GLY A 161 -24.65 1.63 21.76
N ASN A 162 -24.02 2.27 20.77
CA ASN A 162 -24.56 3.45 20.09
C ASN A 162 -25.91 3.19 19.42
N TYR A 163 -26.10 2.03 18.77
CA TYR A 163 -27.39 1.65 18.16
C TYR A 163 -28.53 1.59 19.20
N SER A 164 -28.26 1.14 20.42
CA SER A 164 -29.24 1.13 21.51
C SER A 164 -29.62 2.55 21.94
N ALA A 165 -28.62 3.43 22.09
CA ALA A 165 -28.83 4.84 22.44
C ALA A 165 -29.56 5.62 21.33
N GLU A 166 -29.22 5.38 20.06
CA GLU A 166 -29.90 5.99 18.91
C GLU A 166 -31.36 5.56 18.82
N LEU A 167 -31.65 4.26 19.03
CA LEU A 167 -33.02 3.74 19.06
C LEU A 167 -33.86 4.37 20.18
N GLN A 168 -33.27 4.56 21.37
CA GLN A 168 -33.91 5.28 22.47
C GLN A 168 -34.16 6.76 22.15
N ALA A 169 -33.17 7.46 21.58
CA ALA A 169 -33.32 8.86 21.17
C ALA A 169 -34.39 9.03 20.06
N ARG A 170 -34.47 8.10 19.10
CA ARG A 170 -35.52 8.07 18.08
C ARG A 170 -36.90 7.84 18.71
N HIS A 171 -37.01 6.93 19.68
CA HIS A 171 -38.26 6.68 20.38
C HIS A 171 -38.73 7.93 21.16
N GLN A 172 -37.82 8.63 21.85
CA GLN A 172 -38.13 9.89 22.55
C GLN A 172 -38.63 10.99 21.60
N ARG A 173 -38.00 11.16 20.43
CA ARG A 173 -38.49 12.12 19.40
C ARG A 173 -39.91 11.81 18.94
N VAL A 174 -40.21 10.55 18.63
CA VAL A 174 -41.55 10.13 18.19
C VAL A 174 -42.60 10.32 19.29
N LEU A 175 -42.24 10.12 20.57
CA LEU A 175 -43.13 10.43 21.70
C LEU A 175 -43.39 11.94 21.82
N GLN A 176 -42.38 12.78 21.62
CA GLN A 176 -42.52 14.25 21.66
C GLN A 176 -43.36 14.78 20.48
N GLU A 177 -43.16 14.23 19.27
CA GLU A 177 -43.98 14.53 18.09
C GLU A 177 -45.45 14.11 18.31
N LEU A 178 -45.68 12.93 18.92
CA LEU A 178 -47.02 12.45 19.27
C LEU A 178 -47.69 13.37 20.30
N GLN A 179 -46.97 13.81 21.34
CA GLN A 179 -47.49 14.74 22.35
C GLN A 179 -47.86 16.09 21.73
N SER A 180 -46.99 16.68 20.91
CA SER A 180 -47.28 17.95 20.22
C SER A 180 -48.48 17.84 19.27
N SER A 181 -48.63 16.70 18.59
CA SER A 181 -49.80 16.40 17.76
C SER A 181 -51.10 16.29 18.58
N GLN A 182 -51.04 15.65 19.76
CA GLN A 182 -52.18 15.57 20.70
C GLN A 182 -52.58 16.93 21.28
N GLU A 183 -51.61 17.78 21.63
CA GLU A 183 -51.87 19.16 22.06
C GLU A 183 -52.54 19.98 20.95
N LEU A 184 -52.06 19.87 19.71
CA LEU A 184 -52.66 20.55 18.56
C LEU A 184 -54.08 20.07 18.27
N ALA A 185 -54.33 18.77 18.38
CA ALA A 185 -55.68 18.18 18.26
C ALA A 185 -56.63 18.74 19.33
N ALA A 186 -56.21 18.77 20.60
CA ALA A 186 -57.01 19.33 21.69
C ALA A 186 -57.31 20.85 21.50
N VAL A 187 -56.39 21.61 20.91
CA VAL A 187 -56.63 23.01 20.51
C VAL A 187 -57.64 23.12 19.37
N PHE A 188 -57.62 22.21 18.40
CA PHE A 188 -58.64 22.17 17.34
C PHE A 188 -60.02 21.77 17.88
N ASP A 189 -60.12 20.75 18.72
CA ASP A 189 -61.39 20.34 19.35
C ASP A 189 -62.02 21.47 20.16
N LYS A 190 -61.21 22.19 20.95
CA LYS A 190 -61.67 23.36 21.72
C LYS A 190 -62.20 24.48 20.81
N LYS A 191 -61.56 24.74 19.67
CA LYS A 191 -62.05 25.71 18.67
C LYS A 191 -63.31 25.21 17.96
N ASN A 192 -63.40 23.93 17.66
CA ASN A 192 -64.59 23.33 17.04
C ASN A 192 -65.80 23.44 17.97
N GLN A 193 -65.63 23.13 19.26
CA GLN A 193 -66.66 23.34 20.30
C GLN A 193 -67.08 24.81 20.41
N GLN A 194 -66.14 25.76 20.32
CA GLN A 194 -66.45 27.19 20.28
C GLN A 194 -67.30 27.56 19.05
N PHE A 195 -66.92 27.12 17.84
CA PHE A 195 -67.69 27.39 16.62
C PHE A 195 -69.07 26.72 16.63
N ILE A 196 -69.22 25.52 17.21
CA ILE A 196 -70.53 24.87 17.40
C ILE A 196 -71.40 25.72 18.33
N ALA A 197 -70.86 26.20 19.46
CA ALA A 197 -71.59 27.05 20.39
C ALA A 197 -71.93 28.45 19.82
N GLU A 198 -71.09 29.01 18.95
CA GLU A 198 -71.39 30.25 18.23
C GLU A 198 -72.45 30.05 17.15
N ASN A 199 -72.38 28.94 16.39
CA ASN A 199 -73.37 28.60 15.38
C ASN A 199 -74.77 28.38 16.01
N GLN A 200 -74.86 27.68 17.15
CA GLN A 200 -76.10 27.55 17.89
C GLN A 200 -76.68 28.91 18.30
N LYS A 201 -75.87 29.80 18.91
CA LYS A 201 -76.30 31.16 19.27
C LYS A 201 -76.78 31.96 18.07
N LEU A 202 -76.13 31.82 16.90
CA LEU A 202 -76.56 32.48 15.67
C LEU A 202 -77.90 31.93 15.16
N GLN A 203 -78.14 30.62 15.28
CA GLN A 203 -79.43 30.01 14.95
C GLN A 203 -80.54 30.49 15.90
N ASP A 204 -80.26 30.59 17.20
CA ASP A 204 -81.20 31.12 18.21
C ASP A 204 -81.53 32.61 17.94
N ILE A 205 -80.54 33.40 17.52
CA ILE A 205 -80.72 34.80 17.08
C ILE A 205 -81.54 34.89 15.79
N ILE A 206 -81.31 34.00 14.80
CA ILE A 206 -82.12 33.97 13.57
C ILE A 206 -83.57 33.62 13.91
N LYS A 207 -83.79 32.57 14.69
CA LYS A 207 -85.12 32.11 15.09
C LYS A 207 -85.91 33.19 15.84
N THR A 208 -85.30 33.84 16.82
CA THR A 208 -85.95 34.96 17.54
C THR A 208 -86.28 36.13 16.62
N ARG A 209 -85.45 36.43 15.61
CA ARG A 209 -85.78 37.42 14.57
C ARG A 209 -86.89 36.99 13.63
N GLU A 210 -87.04 35.70 13.37
CA GLU A 210 -88.18 35.18 12.61
C GLU A 210 -89.47 35.26 13.42
N ASP A 211 -89.44 34.91 14.71
CA ASP A 211 -90.56 35.06 15.65
C ASP A 211 -90.98 36.54 15.81
N ASP A 212 -90.02 37.47 16.03
CA ASP A 212 -90.23 38.94 16.01
C ASP A 212 -90.99 39.36 14.73
N ARG A 213 -90.48 38.94 13.56
CA ARG A 213 -91.07 39.25 12.26
C ARG A 213 -92.47 38.66 12.10
N HIS A 214 -92.72 37.47 12.63
CA HIS A 214 -94.04 36.84 12.60
C HIS A 214 -95.04 37.52 13.56
N ALA A 215 -94.59 38.10 14.68
CA ALA A 215 -95.42 38.95 15.52
C ALA A 215 -95.79 40.26 14.80
N LEU A 216 -94.79 40.99 14.28
CA LEU A 216 -94.99 42.24 13.54
C LEU A 216 -95.87 42.06 12.30
N LEU A 217 -95.79 40.92 11.60
CA LEU A 217 -96.67 40.61 10.48
C LEU A 217 -98.14 40.38 10.92
N LYS A 218 -98.39 39.78 12.08
CA LYS A 218 -99.74 39.64 12.65
C LYS A 218 -100.31 41.00 13.05
N GLU A 219 -99.51 41.82 13.73
CA GLU A 219 -99.88 43.20 14.11
C GLU A 219 -100.19 44.05 12.88
N LEU A 220 -99.34 44.03 11.84
CA LEU A 220 -99.57 44.73 10.59
C LEU A 220 -100.85 44.26 9.88
N VAL A 221 -101.17 42.97 9.91
CA VAL A 221 -102.42 42.43 9.35
C VAL A 221 -103.64 42.87 10.18
N ASN A 222 -103.54 42.92 11.50
CA ASN A 222 -104.62 43.40 12.37
C ASN A 222 -104.84 44.91 12.20
N ALA A 223 -103.78 45.71 12.25
CA ALA A 223 -103.83 47.15 11.98
C ALA A 223 -104.36 47.46 10.57
N LYS A 224 -104.08 46.63 9.56
CA LYS A 224 -104.72 46.74 8.23
C LYS A 224 -106.22 46.45 8.27
N LYS A 225 -106.66 45.39 8.96
CA LYS A 225 -108.10 45.09 9.15
C LYS A 225 -108.83 46.18 9.92
N GLU A 226 -108.18 46.81 10.89
CA GLU A 226 -108.72 47.93 11.65
C GLU A 226 -108.77 49.20 10.80
N ASN A 227 -107.72 49.49 10.01
CA ASN A 227 -107.77 50.58 9.04
C ASN A 227 -108.86 50.38 7.99
N THR A 228 -109.12 49.16 7.49
CA THR A 228 -110.25 48.95 6.55
C THR A 228 -111.61 49.09 7.23
N LYS A 229 -111.78 48.63 8.49
CA LYS A 229 -112.99 48.91 9.29
C LYS A 229 -113.19 50.41 9.49
N LEU A 230 -112.16 51.13 9.94
CA LEU A 230 -112.20 52.57 10.17
C LEU A 230 -112.43 53.34 8.87
N THR A 231 -111.89 52.87 7.73
CA THR A 231 -112.17 53.47 6.41
C THR A 231 -113.64 53.30 6.03
N VAL A 232 -114.25 52.14 6.28
CA VAL A 232 -115.70 51.92 6.06
C VAL A 232 -116.55 52.73 7.04
N GLU A 233 -116.15 52.84 8.32
CA GLU A 233 -116.83 53.72 9.27
C GLU A 233 -116.72 55.20 8.88
N ILE A 234 -115.55 55.63 8.39
CA ILE A 234 -115.34 56.98 7.87
C ILE A 234 -116.21 57.18 6.64
N GLN A 235 -116.26 56.24 5.68
CA GLN A 235 -117.17 56.32 4.53
C GLN A 235 -118.64 56.44 4.95
N GLN A 236 -119.11 55.64 5.92
CA GLN A 236 -120.48 55.74 6.46
C GLN A 236 -120.73 57.05 7.23
N LYS A 237 -119.70 57.61 7.86
CA LYS A 237 -119.75 58.92 8.55
C LYS A 237 -119.71 60.06 7.53
N ASP A 238 -118.94 59.95 6.45
CA ASP A 238 -118.84 60.88 5.34
C ASP A 238 -120.09 60.86 4.45
N GLU A 239 -120.77 59.72 4.34
CA GLU A 239 -122.12 59.62 3.74
C GLU A 239 -123.14 60.37 4.61
N LYS A 240 -123.19 60.10 5.92
CA LYS A 240 -124.06 60.85 6.85
C LYS A 240 -123.71 62.34 6.94
N VAL A 241 -122.41 62.68 6.87
CA VAL A 241 -121.93 64.06 6.81
C VAL A 241 -122.23 64.66 5.44
N LYS A 242 -122.29 63.91 4.35
CA LYS A 242 -122.84 64.37 3.06
C LYS A 242 -124.34 64.54 3.09
N ASP A 243 -125.10 63.72 3.80
CA ASP A 243 -126.55 63.94 3.97
C ASP A 243 -126.81 65.20 4.81
N LEU A 244 -126.06 65.38 5.90
CA LEU A 244 -126.07 66.59 6.72
C LEU A 244 -125.49 67.80 5.96
N GLN A 245 -124.49 67.62 5.11
CA GLN A 245 -123.98 68.68 4.21
C GLN A 245 -124.93 68.93 3.04
N ASN A 246 -125.77 68.00 2.60
CA ASN A 246 -126.84 68.30 1.65
C ASN A 246 -127.94 69.15 2.32
N ALA A 247 -128.10 69.05 3.66
CA ALA A 247 -128.92 69.97 4.44
C ALA A 247 -128.20 71.30 4.80
N ILE A 248 -126.87 71.33 4.88
CA ILE A 248 -126.06 72.49 5.32
C ILE A 248 -125.40 73.26 4.14
N ALA A 249 -125.29 72.67 2.95
CA ALA A 249 -124.74 73.27 1.72
C ALA A 249 -125.68 74.29 1.06
N SER A 250 -126.56 74.89 1.86
CA SER A 250 -126.89 76.30 1.71
C SER A 250 -125.67 77.21 1.97
N ASN A 251 -124.54 76.73 2.53
CA ASN A 251 -123.27 77.47 2.62
C ASN A 251 -121.95 76.64 2.56
N ALA A 252 -121.11 76.98 1.57
CA ALA A 252 -119.63 77.14 1.55
C ALA A 252 -118.59 76.02 1.91
N VAL A 253 -117.83 75.60 0.85
CA VAL A 253 -116.33 75.57 0.66
C VAL A 253 -115.37 74.70 1.57
N PRO A 254 -114.31 74.02 1.05
CA PRO A 254 -113.53 72.98 1.78
C PRO A 254 -111.97 73.11 1.90
N GLY A 255 -111.32 72.20 2.65
CA GLY A 255 -109.87 71.87 2.68
C GLY A 255 -109.51 70.85 3.81
N ALA A 256 -108.32 70.23 4.03
CA ALA A 256 -107.07 69.92 3.28
C ALA A 256 -105.78 70.17 4.15
N SER A 257 -104.66 69.41 4.15
CA SER A 257 -104.31 68.04 3.68
C SER A 257 -102.89 67.54 4.13
N ALA A 258 -102.79 66.28 4.60
CA ALA A 258 -101.65 65.30 4.52
C ALA A 258 -100.27 65.45 5.25
N SER A 259 -99.65 64.27 5.52
CA SER A 259 -98.22 63.92 5.84
C SER A 259 -97.51 64.53 7.08
N SER A 260 -96.58 63.87 7.83
CA SER A 260 -95.76 62.63 7.75
C SER A 260 -94.33 62.73 7.15
N ALA A 261 -93.30 62.46 7.96
CA ALA A 261 -91.90 62.20 7.57
C ALA A 261 -91.12 61.45 8.68
N HIS A 262 -90.10 60.66 8.34
CA HIS A 262 -89.29 59.89 9.32
C HIS A 262 -87.78 59.81 8.98
N THR A 263 -87.00 59.30 9.93
CA THR A 263 -85.54 59.40 10.14
C THR A 263 -84.60 58.85 9.05
N LYS A 264 -83.33 59.30 9.09
CA LYS A 264 -82.15 58.68 8.44
C LYS A 264 -80.92 58.83 9.37
N ASN A 265 -80.21 57.76 9.74
CA ASN A 265 -78.88 57.91 10.39
C ASN A 265 -77.89 56.73 10.28
N ASP A 266 -78.32 55.46 10.32
CA ASP A 266 -77.41 54.33 10.64
C ASP A 266 -76.34 53.92 9.61
N ARG A 267 -76.27 54.56 8.44
CA ARG A 267 -75.39 54.12 7.32
C ARG A 267 -73.89 54.36 7.56
N SER A 268 -73.50 55.14 8.57
CA SER A 268 -72.11 55.58 8.76
C SER A 268 -71.15 54.52 9.32
N LYS A 269 -71.59 53.69 10.29
CA LYS A 269 -70.68 52.88 11.13
C LYS A 269 -70.04 51.67 10.44
N PHE A 270 -70.59 51.19 9.32
CA PHE A 270 -70.13 49.94 8.67
C PHE A 270 -68.81 50.11 7.88
N LEU A 271 -68.52 51.32 7.37
CA LEU A 271 -67.42 51.56 6.42
C LEU A 271 -66.03 51.72 7.06
N ALA A 272 -65.95 51.83 8.39
CA ALA A 272 -64.68 51.98 9.10
C ALA A 272 -63.97 50.64 9.36
N SER A 273 -64.73 49.58 9.63
CA SER A 273 -64.20 48.26 10.07
C SER A 273 -63.48 47.49 8.96
N THR A 274 -63.90 47.66 7.70
CA THR A 274 -63.38 46.88 6.57
C THR A 274 -61.96 47.25 6.13
N LYS A 275 -61.47 48.46 6.44
CA LYS A 275 -60.15 48.93 5.97
C LYS A 275 -58.98 48.24 6.69
N ASN A 276 -59.07 47.99 7.99
CA ASN A 276 -57.96 47.40 8.76
C ASN A 276 -57.61 45.98 8.30
N LYS A 277 -58.64 45.15 8.04
CA LYS A 277 -58.48 43.77 7.57
C LYS A 277 -57.86 43.62 6.18
N ALA A 278 -57.78 44.70 5.39
CA ALA A 278 -57.04 44.70 4.13
C ALA A 278 -55.53 44.84 4.38
N TYR A 279 -55.14 45.77 5.27
CA TYR A 279 -53.75 46.03 5.63
C TYR A 279 -53.09 44.83 6.33
N GLU A 280 -53.81 44.17 7.25
CA GLU A 280 -53.34 42.94 7.94
C GLU A 280 -52.98 41.82 6.95
N ARG A 281 -53.80 41.63 5.91
CA ARG A 281 -53.51 40.64 4.84
C ARG A 281 -52.32 41.06 4.00
N GLU A 282 -52.22 42.34 3.64
CA GLU A 282 -51.09 42.85 2.85
C GLU A 282 -49.77 42.68 3.61
N LEU A 283 -49.75 42.93 4.92
CA LEU A 283 -48.60 42.71 5.78
C LEU A 283 -48.20 41.22 5.80
N ALA A 284 -49.15 40.32 6.03
CA ALA A 284 -48.91 38.87 6.02
C ALA A 284 -48.41 38.37 4.65
N HIS A 285 -48.90 38.93 3.53
CA HIS A 285 -48.38 38.63 2.20
C HIS A 285 -46.95 39.15 2.00
N ARG A 286 -46.62 40.37 2.46
CA ARG A 286 -45.25 40.91 2.44
C ARG A 286 -44.29 40.04 3.27
N GLU A 287 -44.70 39.59 4.45
CA GLU A 287 -43.91 38.67 5.29
C GLU A 287 -43.70 37.30 4.63
N ALA A 288 -44.74 36.73 4.02
CA ALA A 288 -44.64 35.48 3.26
C ALA A 288 -43.68 35.62 2.06
N ILE A 289 -43.75 36.73 1.31
CA ILE A 289 -42.84 37.04 0.20
C ILE A 289 -41.39 37.15 0.71
N ASN A 290 -41.16 37.90 1.80
CA ASN A 290 -39.83 38.04 2.40
C ASN A 290 -39.27 36.69 2.89
N LYS A 291 -40.12 35.80 3.42
CA LYS A 291 -39.72 34.44 3.80
C LYS A 291 -39.35 33.59 2.58
N LEU A 292 -40.18 33.63 1.53
CA LEU A 292 -39.93 32.91 0.28
C LEU A 292 -38.64 33.38 -0.41
N GLN A 293 -38.37 34.68 -0.43
CA GLN A 293 -37.11 35.24 -0.95
C GLN A 293 -35.89 34.73 -0.19
N ARG A 294 -35.92 34.74 1.15
CA ARG A 294 -34.83 34.18 1.98
C ARG A 294 -34.58 32.70 1.72
N MET A 295 -35.64 31.91 1.55
CA MET A 295 -35.51 30.48 1.21
C MET A 295 -34.92 30.30 -0.19
N LEU A 296 -35.44 31.02 -1.19
CA LEU A 296 -34.92 31.01 -2.57
C LEU A 296 -33.43 31.37 -2.63
N ASP A 297 -32.99 32.39 -1.89
CA ASP A 297 -31.59 32.81 -1.86
C ASP A 297 -30.70 31.84 -1.07
N SER A 298 -31.23 31.14 -0.06
CA SER A 298 -30.51 30.03 0.59
C SER A 298 -30.37 28.80 -0.33
N GLU A 299 -31.40 28.44 -1.09
CA GLU A 299 -31.33 27.38 -2.11
C GLU A 299 -30.35 27.76 -3.23
N ARG A 300 -30.37 29.02 -3.69
CA ARG A 300 -29.40 29.54 -4.68
C ARG A 300 -27.96 29.50 -4.18
N LEU A 301 -27.73 29.73 -2.88
CA LEU A 301 -26.40 29.60 -2.27
C LEU A 301 -25.98 28.13 -2.20
N GLN A 302 -26.86 27.26 -1.72
CA GLN A 302 -26.63 25.81 -1.64
C GLN A 302 -26.34 25.20 -3.03
N VAL A 303 -27.07 25.61 -4.07
CA VAL A 303 -26.84 25.17 -5.46
C VAL A 303 -25.51 25.67 -6.04
N ARG A 304 -24.96 26.81 -5.57
CA ARG A 304 -23.58 27.19 -5.91
C ARG A 304 -22.59 26.26 -5.22
N MET A 305 -22.67 26.13 -3.90
CA MET A 305 -21.77 25.25 -3.13
C MET A 305 -21.75 23.80 -3.65
N MET A 306 -22.90 23.26 -4.05
CA MET A 306 -23.00 21.93 -4.68
C MET A 306 -22.35 21.85 -6.07
N ARG A 307 -22.36 22.94 -6.86
CA ARG A 307 -21.66 23.00 -8.16
C ARG A 307 -20.16 23.20 -7.99
N ASP A 308 -19.76 24.02 -7.03
CA ASP A 308 -18.36 24.33 -6.76
C ASP A 308 -17.63 23.06 -6.26
N THR A 309 -18.22 22.36 -5.27
CA THR A 309 -17.73 21.04 -4.82
C THR A 309 -17.80 19.96 -5.90
N GLN A 310 -18.79 19.97 -6.80
CA GLN A 310 -18.81 19.07 -7.96
C GLN A 310 -17.65 19.37 -8.93
N ASN A 311 -17.33 20.64 -9.18
CA ASN A 311 -16.20 21.05 -10.01
C ASN A 311 -14.86 20.66 -9.38
N GLU A 312 -14.69 20.82 -8.06
CA GLU A 312 -13.51 20.36 -7.32
C GLU A 312 -13.34 18.83 -7.39
N LEU A 313 -14.44 18.08 -7.27
CA LEU A 313 -14.45 16.62 -7.45
C LEU A 313 -14.07 16.20 -8.87
N LEU A 314 -14.56 16.91 -9.89
CA LEU A 314 -14.18 16.67 -11.29
C LEU A 314 -12.70 17.02 -11.53
N HIS A 315 -12.21 18.15 -11.00
CA HIS A 315 -10.82 18.58 -11.17
C HIS A 315 -9.83 17.63 -10.50
N SER A 316 -10.09 17.24 -9.24
CA SER A 316 -9.26 16.26 -8.52
C SER A 316 -9.31 14.86 -9.16
N ARG A 317 -10.43 14.50 -9.81
CA ARG A 317 -10.50 13.28 -10.65
C ARG A 317 -9.66 13.40 -11.92
N THR A 318 -9.69 14.54 -12.64
CA THR A 318 -8.86 14.71 -13.84
C THR A 318 -7.37 14.79 -13.49
N GLU A 319 -6.99 15.35 -12.34
CA GLU A 319 -5.61 15.33 -11.86
C GLU A 319 -5.10 13.90 -11.63
N LEU A 320 -5.84 13.09 -10.86
CA LEU A 320 -5.50 11.67 -10.65
C LEU A 320 -5.48 10.86 -11.95
N GLU A 321 -6.37 11.15 -12.91
CA GLU A 321 -6.38 10.48 -14.21
C GLU A 321 -5.17 10.85 -15.07
N MET A 322 -4.73 12.12 -15.07
CA MET A 322 -3.51 12.54 -15.77
C MET A 322 -2.26 11.88 -15.19
N LEU A 323 -2.12 11.86 -13.86
CA LEU A 323 -0.99 11.21 -13.19
C LEU A 323 -0.96 9.70 -13.45
N LEU A 324 -2.13 9.03 -13.46
CA LEU A 324 -2.24 7.62 -13.83
C LEU A 324 -1.87 7.36 -15.30
N ARG A 325 -2.31 8.20 -16.23
CA ARG A 325 -1.92 8.11 -17.65
C ARG A 325 -0.41 8.27 -17.81
N GLN A 326 0.19 9.26 -17.15
CA GLN A 326 1.64 9.48 -17.18
C GLN A 326 2.43 8.27 -16.68
N CYS A 327 2.13 7.76 -15.48
CA CYS A 327 2.82 6.56 -14.96
C CYS A 327 2.62 5.32 -15.86
N LEU A 328 1.48 5.22 -16.54
CA LEU A 328 1.18 4.10 -17.45
C LEU A 328 1.96 4.22 -18.76
N ASP A 329 2.11 5.42 -19.32
CA ASP A 329 2.93 5.65 -20.51
C ASP A 329 4.44 5.58 -20.21
N ASP A 330 4.90 6.00 -19.03
CA ASP A 330 6.26 5.77 -18.53
C ASP A 330 6.61 4.27 -18.48
N VAL A 331 5.72 3.44 -17.92
CA VAL A 331 5.93 1.98 -17.86
C VAL A 331 5.81 1.32 -19.23
N LYS A 332 4.95 1.80 -20.13
CA LYS A 332 4.93 1.34 -21.53
C LYS A 332 6.26 1.61 -22.22
N LEU A 333 6.86 2.78 -22.03
CA LEU A 333 8.20 3.07 -22.58
C LEU A 333 9.26 2.15 -21.98
N GLU A 334 9.19 1.86 -20.67
CA GLU A 334 10.09 0.88 -20.03
C GLU A 334 9.92 -0.54 -20.61
N VAL A 335 8.68 -0.97 -20.86
CA VAL A 335 8.36 -2.28 -21.46
C VAL A 335 8.78 -2.34 -22.93
N ALA A 336 8.45 -1.33 -23.74
CA ALA A 336 8.85 -1.25 -25.14
C ALA A 336 10.37 -1.27 -25.29
N LYS A 337 11.09 -0.51 -24.44
CA LYS A 337 12.54 -0.54 -24.38
C LYS A 337 13.08 -1.92 -24.00
N LYS A 338 12.55 -2.57 -22.96
CA LYS A 338 12.96 -3.93 -22.57
C LYS A 338 12.72 -4.97 -23.66
N GLN A 339 11.63 -4.87 -24.42
CA GLN A 339 11.37 -5.71 -25.59
C GLN A 339 12.39 -5.44 -26.72
N LEU A 340 12.67 -4.18 -27.00
CA LEU A 340 13.61 -3.74 -28.04
C LEU A 340 15.07 -4.14 -27.69
N ASP A 341 15.49 -3.97 -26.44
CA ASP A 341 16.78 -4.46 -25.92
C ASP A 341 16.88 -5.99 -26.03
N SER A 342 15.79 -6.72 -25.77
CA SER A 342 15.73 -8.19 -25.91
C SER A 342 15.82 -8.64 -27.38
N GLN A 343 15.27 -7.87 -28.33
CA GLN A 343 15.36 -8.14 -29.77
C GLN A 343 16.70 -7.68 -30.38
N ALA A 344 17.34 -6.65 -29.80
CA ALA A 344 18.61 -6.10 -30.27
C ALA A 344 19.77 -7.11 -30.21
N ALA A 345 19.65 -8.15 -29.39
CA ALA A 345 20.55 -9.31 -29.37
C ALA A 345 20.57 -10.11 -30.69
N GLY A 346 19.57 -9.92 -31.58
CA GLY A 346 19.49 -10.58 -32.89
C GLY A 346 19.76 -9.66 -34.09
N ARG A 347 19.25 -8.43 -34.10
CA ARG A 347 19.46 -7.43 -35.17
C ARG A 347 19.36 -5.99 -34.63
N LYS A 348 20.08 -5.05 -35.24
CA LYS A 348 19.93 -3.61 -34.94
C LYS A 348 18.56 -3.09 -35.39
N PRO A 349 17.76 -2.45 -34.50
CA PRO A 349 16.53 -1.76 -34.87
C PRO A 349 16.82 -0.35 -35.43
N LEU A 350 15.89 0.16 -36.25
CA LEU A 350 15.82 1.57 -36.67
C LEU A 350 14.50 2.15 -36.17
N GLY A 351 14.55 3.01 -35.16
CA GLY A 351 13.40 3.71 -34.58
C GLY A 351 13.50 3.91 -33.06
N GLU A 352 13.00 5.02 -32.56
CA GLU A 352 12.72 5.18 -31.12
C GLU A 352 11.35 4.55 -30.78
N PRO A 353 11.24 3.82 -29.66
CA PRO A 353 9.96 3.22 -29.25
C PRO A 353 9.00 4.28 -28.73
N GLN A 354 7.74 4.28 -29.20
CA GLN A 354 6.70 5.18 -28.70
C GLN A 354 5.69 4.46 -27.78
N ALA A 355 5.14 5.20 -26.81
CA ALA A 355 4.15 4.69 -25.85
C ALA A 355 2.80 4.31 -26.50
N SER A 356 2.58 4.70 -27.76
CA SER A 356 1.44 4.29 -28.58
C SER A 356 1.44 2.79 -28.90
N ASP A 357 2.61 2.18 -29.00
CA ASP A 357 2.79 0.92 -29.73
C ASP A 357 2.57 -0.32 -28.83
N VAL A 358 2.59 -0.13 -27.51
CA VAL A 358 2.29 -1.18 -26.51
C VAL A 358 0.82 -1.12 -26.10
N SER A 359 0.10 -2.23 -26.31
CA SER A 359 -1.32 -2.33 -25.97
C SER A 359 -1.54 -2.45 -24.45
N LEU A 360 -2.65 -1.87 -23.96
CA LEU A 360 -3.10 -2.03 -22.57
C LEU A 360 -3.33 -3.49 -22.16
N HIS A 361 -3.55 -4.40 -23.11
CA HIS A 361 -3.67 -5.84 -22.85
C HIS A 361 -2.32 -6.56 -22.71
N GLU A 362 -1.23 -5.99 -23.21
CA GLU A 362 0.13 -6.56 -23.13
C GLU A 362 0.84 -6.17 -21.82
N LEU A 363 0.31 -5.19 -21.10
CA LEU A 363 0.68 -4.90 -19.71
C LEU A 363 0.25 -6.06 -18.80
N GLY A 364 1.12 -7.06 -18.69
CA GLY A 364 1.00 -8.16 -17.72
C GLY A 364 1.09 -7.68 -16.26
N GLN A 365 0.75 -8.56 -15.32
CA GLN A 365 0.68 -8.26 -13.89
C GLN A 365 1.89 -7.45 -13.32
N PRO A 366 3.17 -7.83 -13.53
CA PRO A 366 4.30 -7.09 -12.97
C PRO A 366 4.43 -5.66 -13.52
N ALA A 367 3.96 -5.39 -14.75
CA ALA A 367 3.92 -4.03 -15.28
C ALA A 367 2.82 -3.19 -14.60
N ARG A 368 1.68 -3.81 -14.24
CA ARG A 368 0.59 -3.14 -13.50
C ARG A 368 0.99 -2.83 -12.06
N GLU A 369 1.66 -3.77 -11.41
CA GLU A 369 2.28 -3.57 -10.10
C GLU A 369 3.28 -2.42 -10.15
N ARG A 370 4.13 -2.37 -11.19
CA ARG A 370 5.08 -1.25 -11.40
C ARG A 370 4.42 0.10 -11.64
N VAL A 371 3.29 0.16 -12.36
CA VAL A 371 2.49 1.40 -12.49
C VAL A 371 1.97 1.85 -11.11
N LEU A 372 1.49 0.94 -10.27
CA LEU A 372 1.01 1.26 -8.92
C LEU A 372 2.15 1.72 -7.99
N GLU A 373 3.33 1.11 -8.07
CA GLU A 373 4.53 1.59 -7.35
C GLU A 373 4.89 3.03 -7.75
N LEU A 374 4.96 3.31 -9.06
CA LEU A 374 5.25 4.66 -9.56
C LEU A 374 4.17 5.68 -9.13
N LEU A 375 2.90 5.30 -9.26
CA LEU A 375 1.77 6.15 -8.86
C LEU A 375 1.81 6.49 -7.35
N LEU A 376 2.10 5.50 -6.50
CA LEU A 376 2.18 5.68 -5.05
C LEU A 376 3.49 6.34 -4.60
N SER A 377 4.55 6.33 -5.42
CA SER A 377 5.78 7.08 -5.16
C SER A 377 5.59 8.60 -5.31
N GLN A 378 4.57 9.04 -6.06
CA GLN A 378 4.27 10.46 -6.23
C GLN A 378 3.56 11.00 -4.99
N GLN A 379 4.24 11.85 -4.22
CA GLN A 379 3.69 12.53 -3.03
C GLN A 379 2.35 13.23 -3.32
N ARG A 380 2.15 13.77 -4.53
CA ARG A 380 0.90 14.42 -4.94
C ARG A 380 -0.29 13.44 -5.04
N VAL A 381 -0.08 12.23 -5.54
CA VAL A 381 -1.09 11.16 -5.54
C VAL A 381 -1.42 10.77 -4.11
N VAL A 382 -0.40 10.58 -3.26
CA VAL A 382 -0.61 10.23 -1.85
C VAL A 382 -1.40 11.31 -1.12
N GLN A 383 -1.12 12.60 -1.35
CA GLN A 383 -1.92 13.71 -0.83
C GLN A 383 -3.38 13.64 -1.30
N LEU A 384 -3.62 13.53 -2.61
CA LEU A 384 -4.97 13.47 -3.19
C LEU A 384 -5.77 12.26 -2.66
N LEU A 385 -5.15 11.09 -2.54
CA LEU A 385 -5.78 9.90 -1.95
C LEU A 385 -6.06 10.09 -0.46
N TYR A 386 -5.15 10.72 0.29
CA TYR A 386 -5.33 10.99 1.72
C TYR A 386 -6.44 12.02 1.99
N GLU A 387 -6.49 13.11 1.20
CA GLU A 387 -7.56 14.12 1.22
C GLU A 387 -8.94 13.50 0.95
N LYS A 388 -9.06 12.53 0.02
CA LYS A 388 -10.31 11.80 -0.22
C LYS A 388 -10.61 10.71 0.83
N SER A 389 -9.60 10.15 1.48
CA SER A 389 -9.77 9.11 2.51
C SER A 389 -10.12 9.68 3.90
N PHE A 390 -9.74 10.93 4.18
CA PHE A 390 -9.88 11.56 5.50
C PHE A 390 -10.42 13.01 5.38
N PRO A 391 -11.66 13.20 4.87
CA PRO A 391 -12.20 14.52 4.54
C PRO A 391 -12.40 15.44 5.74
N ASP A 392 -12.63 14.91 6.94
CA ASP A 392 -12.90 15.68 8.17
C ASP A 392 -11.62 16.23 8.85
N ARG A 393 -10.45 16.07 8.24
CA ARG A 393 -9.17 16.53 8.82
C ARG A 393 -8.96 18.03 8.52
N PRO A 394 -8.58 18.87 9.51
CA PRO A 394 -8.20 20.25 9.22
C PRO A 394 -7.05 20.28 8.21
N PRO A 395 -7.03 21.26 7.28
CA PRO A 395 -6.08 21.27 6.17
C PRO A 395 -4.65 21.27 6.69
N THR A 396 -3.85 20.33 6.17
CA THR A 396 -2.44 20.19 6.57
C THR A 396 -1.72 21.48 6.19
N PRO A 397 -1.02 22.18 7.11
CA PRO A 397 -0.38 23.45 6.79
C PRO A 397 0.63 23.25 5.68
N LYS A 398 0.59 24.12 4.65
CA LYS A 398 1.45 24.03 3.48
C LYS A 398 2.92 24.13 3.92
N GLN A 399 3.72 23.14 3.55
CA GLN A 399 5.16 23.15 3.80
C GLN A 399 5.79 24.26 2.95
N GLY A 400 5.94 25.45 3.54
CA GLY A 400 6.43 26.67 2.88
C GLY A 400 6.18 27.98 3.64
N GLU A 401 5.22 28.02 4.56
CA GLU A 401 4.85 29.26 5.29
C GLU A 401 5.16 29.21 6.80
N ALA A 402 5.84 28.16 7.28
CA ALA A 402 6.07 27.89 8.70
C ALA A 402 7.48 28.29 9.18
N GLU A 403 7.90 29.53 8.90
CA GLU A 403 9.13 30.11 9.46
C GLU A 403 8.79 31.47 10.12
N GLY A 404 8.93 31.56 11.45
CA GLY A 404 8.88 32.86 12.16
C GLY A 404 7.77 33.13 13.20
N ALA A 405 7.12 32.13 13.81
CA ALA A 405 6.31 32.35 15.03
C ALA A 405 6.22 31.12 15.95
N PRO A 406 6.67 31.20 17.23
CA PRO A 406 6.30 30.23 18.26
C PRO A 406 4.83 30.39 18.66
N PRO A 407 4.05 29.30 18.87
CA PRO A 407 2.72 29.39 19.46
C PRO A 407 2.75 29.96 20.89
N GLU A 408 1.81 30.84 21.24
CA GLU A 408 1.79 31.52 22.55
C GLU A 408 1.50 30.58 23.74
N ASP A 409 0.99 29.37 23.48
CA ASP A 409 0.55 28.37 24.47
C ASP A 409 1.64 27.84 25.43
N TYR A 410 2.89 28.27 25.28
CA TYR A 410 4.00 27.87 26.16
C TYR A 410 4.39 28.92 27.23
N LYS A 411 3.76 30.09 27.26
CA LYS A 411 4.09 31.16 28.24
C LYS A 411 4.03 30.72 29.70
N TRP A 412 3.11 29.82 30.05
CA TRP A 412 2.97 29.28 31.41
C TRP A 412 4.19 28.47 31.89
N VAL A 413 4.98 27.92 30.97
CA VAL A 413 6.19 27.13 31.31
C VAL A 413 7.32 28.03 31.81
N GLU A 414 7.40 29.29 31.32
CA GLU A 414 8.42 30.24 31.79
C GLU A 414 8.10 30.88 33.14
N GLU A 415 6.82 30.95 33.54
CA GLU A 415 6.42 31.43 34.87
C GLU A 415 6.70 30.36 35.95
N VAL A 416 6.42 29.09 35.66
CA VAL A 416 6.73 27.96 36.57
C VAL A 416 8.25 27.80 36.79
N ALA A 417 9.10 28.32 35.90
CA ALA A 417 10.56 28.30 36.04
C ALA A 417 11.14 29.48 36.86
N LYS A 418 10.30 30.35 37.44
CA LYS A 418 10.71 31.57 38.16
C LYS A 418 10.10 31.72 39.57
N GLY A 419 9.47 30.67 40.09
CA GLY A 419 8.99 30.54 41.48
C GLY A 419 9.68 29.39 42.20
#